data_AF-A0A353YH31-F1
#
_entry.id   AF-A0A353YH31-F1
#
_cell.length_a   1.000
_cell.length_b   1.000
_cell.length_c   1.000
_cell.angle_alpha   90.00
_cell.angle_beta   90.00
_cell.angle_gamma   90.00
#
_symmetry.space_group_name_H-M   'P 1'
#
loop_
_entity.id
_entity.type
_entity.pdbx_description
1 polymer ?
#
loop_
_entity_poly.entity_id
_entity_poly.type
_entity_poly.pdbx_seq_one_letter_code
_entity_poly.pdbx_strand_id
1 'polypeptide(L)' 'MRCPNCDCQNPDAAKFCDACGTPLPLGCPACGAPNRTSAKFCNACGAALDQQTRPKVAPSNET' A
#
# COMPACT_ATOMS: atom_id res chain seq x y z
N MET A 1 -6.27 -4.60 -9.97
CA MET A 1 -5.62 -5.22 -8.80
C MET A 1 -6.57 -6.06 -7.94
N ARG A 2 -6.07 -7.10 -7.28
CA ARG A 2 -6.87 -7.98 -6.41
C ARG A 2 -6.82 -7.53 -4.96
N CYS A 3 -7.95 -7.61 -4.26
CA CYS A 3 -8.01 -7.22 -2.87
C CYS A 3 -7.32 -8.22 -1.94
N PRO A 4 -6.43 -7.77 -1.03
CA PRO A 4 -5.71 -8.66 -0.12
C PRO A 4 -6.56 -9.23 1.02
N ASN A 5 -7.80 -8.75 1.20
CA ASN A 5 -8.65 -9.13 2.32
C ASN A 5 -9.80 -10.08 1.92
N CYS A 6 -10.27 -9.99 0.69
CA CYS A 6 -11.45 -10.75 0.24
C CYS A 6 -11.35 -11.28 -1.18
N ASP A 7 -10.17 -11.17 -1.81
CA ASP A 7 -9.87 -11.81 -3.09
C ASP A 7 -10.74 -11.40 -4.29
N CYS A 8 -11.49 -10.30 -4.21
CA CYS A 8 -12.18 -9.78 -5.38
C CYS A 8 -11.23 -9.03 -6.32
N GLN A 9 -11.50 -9.14 -7.61
CA GLN A 9 -10.76 -8.47 -8.67
C GLN A 9 -11.27 -7.03 -8.82
N ASN A 10 -10.39 -6.06 -8.67
CA ASN A 10 -10.66 -4.62 -8.82
C ASN A 10 -9.86 -4.06 -10.00
N PRO A 11 -10.21 -2.89 -10.54
CA PRO A 11 -9.37 -2.18 -11.52
C PRO A 11 -8.00 -1.79 -10.94
N ASP A 12 -7.00 -1.60 -11.79
CA ASP A 12 -5.65 -1.19 -11.37
C ASP A 12 -5.56 0.27 -10.89
N ALA A 13 -6.61 1.05 -11.16
CA ALA A 13 -6.83 2.38 -10.61
C ALA A 13 -7.74 2.37 -9.35
N ALA A 14 -8.10 1.19 -8.82
CA ALA A 14 -9.04 1.06 -7.71
C ALA A 14 -8.34 1.30 -6.37
N LYS A 15 -8.74 2.33 -5.63
CA LYS A 15 -8.15 2.64 -4.32
C LYS A 15 -8.64 1.72 -3.20
N PHE A 16 -9.74 1.01 -3.43
CA PHE A 16 -10.41 0.16 -2.46
C PHE A 16 -11.06 -1.00 -3.21
N CYS A 17 -11.26 -2.10 -2.51
CA CYS A 17 -11.91 -3.25 -3.08
C CYS A 17 -13.41 -3.01 -3.27
N ASP A 18 -13.90 -3.19 -4.49
CA ASP A 18 -15.30 -3.09 -4.89
C ASP A 18 -16.20 -4.14 -4.20
N ALA A 19 -15.62 -5.23 -3.65
CA ALA A 19 -16.40 -6.28 -2.98
C ALA A 19 -16.35 -6.26 -1.44
N CYS A 20 -15.26 -5.82 -0.83
CA CYS A 20 -15.13 -5.82 0.64
C CYS A 20 -14.58 -4.52 1.23
N GLY A 21 -14.39 -3.50 0.40
CA GLY A 21 -14.01 -2.16 0.84
C GLY A 21 -12.57 -2.00 1.34
N THR A 22 -11.74 -3.05 1.39
CA THR A 22 -10.35 -2.93 1.88
C THR A 22 -9.53 -1.98 1.03
N PRO A 23 -8.75 -1.06 1.65
CA PRO A 23 -7.86 -0.16 0.94
C PRO A 23 -6.87 -0.94 0.10
N LEU A 24 -6.82 -0.57 -1.16
CA LEU A 24 -5.90 -1.09 -2.14
C LEU A 24 -4.79 -0.04 -2.32
N PRO A 25 -3.51 -0.41 -2.18
CA PRO A 25 -2.42 0.55 -2.20
C PRO A 25 -2.32 1.19 -3.60
N LEU A 26 -2.60 2.49 -3.68
CA LEU A 26 -2.83 3.14 -4.97
C LEU A 26 -2.28 4.56 -5.13
N GLY A 27 -1.24 4.86 -4.39
CA GLY A 27 -0.64 6.17 -4.38
C GLY A 27 0.22 6.30 -3.14
N CYS A 28 0.79 7.48 -2.97
CA CYS A 28 1.61 7.71 -1.81
C CYS A 28 0.82 7.63 -0.50
N PRO A 29 1.30 6.89 0.50
CA PRO A 29 0.69 6.90 1.83
C PRO A 29 0.81 8.28 2.51
N ALA A 30 1.79 9.11 2.10
CA ALA A 30 2.02 10.43 2.67
C ALA A 30 1.36 11.59 1.89
N CYS A 31 1.35 11.54 0.56
CA CYS A 31 0.85 12.65 -0.30
C CYS A 31 -0.41 12.29 -1.11
N GLY A 32 -0.82 11.02 -1.14
CA GLY A 32 -1.94 10.52 -1.94
C GLY A 32 -1.76 10.60 -3.46
N ALA A 33 -0.65 11.18 -3.95
CA ALA A 33 -0.43 11.34 -5.38
C ALA A 33 -0.43 9.96 -6.07
N PRO A 34 -1.07 9.85 -7.25
CA PRO A 34 -1.01 8.66 -8.08
C PRO A 34 0.43 8.53 -8.50
N ASN A 35 1.11 7.64 -7.80
CA ASN A 35 2.45 7.29 -8.12
C ASN A 35 2.40 6.08 -9.01
N ARG A 36 3.38 5.98 -9.90
CA ARG A 36 3.63 4.68 -10.53
C ARG A 36 3.81 3.67 -9.40
N THR A 37 3.26 2.48 -9.55
CA THR A 37 3.40 1.39 -8.57
C THR A 37 4.87 1.11 -8.21
N SER A 38 5.82 1.45 -9.09
CA SER A 38 7.26 1.30 -8.90
C SER A 38 7.98 2.53 -8.34
N ALA A 39 7.28 3.63 -8.11
CA ALA A 39 7.92 4.80 -7.52
C ALA A 39 8.30 4.46 -6.07
N LYS A 40 9.57 4.64 -5.71
CA LYS A 40 10.04 4.49 -4.32
C LYS A 40 9.68 5.69 -3.46
N PHE A 41 9.58 6.84 -4.11
CA PHE A 41 9.29 8.13 -3.51
C PHE A 41 8.19 8.82 -4.31
N CYS A 42 7.33 9.57 -3.62
CA CYS A 42 6.26 10.33 -4.23
C CYS A 42 6.88 11.26 -5.27
N ASN A 43 6.53 11.10 -6.55
CA ASN A 43 6.99 11.98 -7.61
C ASN A 43 6.50 13.43 -7.43
N ALA A 44 5.59 13.67 -6.48
CA ALA A 44 5.06 14.98 -6.17
C ALA A 44 5.61 15.58 -4.85
N CYS A 45 5.96 14.78 -3.84
CA CYS A 45 6.38 15.29 -2.52
C CYS A 45 7.67 14.67 -1.96
N GLY A 46 8.21 13.64 -2.61
CA GLY A 46 9.41 12.93 -2.18
C GLY A 46 9.24 11.93 -1.04
N ALA A 47 8.05 11.80 -0.42
CA ALA A 47 7.84 10.83 0.65
C ALA A 47 7.93 9.39 0.17
N ALA A 48 8.50 8.51 1.01
CA ALA A 48 8.64 7.10 0.69
C ALA A 48 7.26 6.44 0.49
N LEU A 49 7.07 5.83 -0.68
CA LEU A 49 5.87 5.08 -1.06
C LEU A 49 5.95 3.64 -0.61
N ASP A 50 7.20 3.18 -0.45
CA ASP A 50 7.58 1.95 0.20
C ASP A 50 7.47 2.10 1.73
N GLN A 51 6.26 2.39 2.21
CA GLN A 51 5.89 2.01 3.57
C GLN A 51 5.29 0.60 3.47
N GLN A 52 6.04 -0.32 2.85
CA GLN A 52 5.87 -1.73 3.17
C GLN A 52 6.20 -1.80 4.65
N THR A 53 5.14 -1.89 5.45
CA THR A 53 5.22 -2.15 6.88
C THR A 53 6.25 -3.24 7.07
N ARG A 54 7.47 -2.91 7.48
CA ARG A 54 8.18 -3.84 8.36
C ARG A 54 7.23 -3.93 9.54
N PRO A 55 6.62 -5.10 9.82
CA PRO A 55 6.18 -5.31 11.18
C PRO A 55 7.44 -5.06 11.99
N LYS A 56 7.38 -4.09 12.89
CA LYS A 56 8.43 -3.88 13.89
C LYS A 56 8.34 -5.10 14.81
N VAL A 57 8.80 -6.26 14.34
CA VAL A 57 9.03 -7.43 15.17
C VAL A 57 10.18 -6.99 16.06
N ALA A 58 9.83 -6.55 17.26
CA ALA A 58 10.78 -6.39 18.34
C ALA A 58 11.47 -7.76 18.52
N PRO A 59 12.81 -7.81 18.60
CA PRO A 59 13.48 -9.05 18.91
C PRO A 59 13.22 -9.36 20.38
N SER A 60 12.27 -10.25 20.67
CA SER A 60 12.21 -10.88 21.99
C SER A 60 13.18 -12.05 21.98
N ASN A 61 14.35 -11.79 22.52
CA ASN A 61 15.34 -12.75 22.95
C ASN A 61 14.83 -13.39 24.25
N GLU A 62 14.62 -14.71 24.30
CA GLU A 62 14.60 -15.46 25.56
C GLU A 62 15.22 -16.86 25.39
N THR A 63 15.76 -17.35 26.49
CA THR A 63 16.96 -18.19 26.64
C THR A 63 16.78 -19.69 26.46
#